data_AF-A0A2R7KGD9-F1
#
_entry.id   AF-A0A2R7KGD9-F1
#
_cell.length_a   1.000
_cell.length_b   1.000
_cell.length_c   1.000
_cell.angle_alpha   90.00
_cell.angle_beta   90.00
_cell.angle_gamma   90.00
#
_symmetry.space_group_name_H-M   'P 1'
#
loop_
_entity.id
_entity.type
_entity.pdbx_description
1 polymer ?
#
loop_
_entity_poly.entity_id
_entity_poly.type
_entity_poly.pdbx_seq_one_letter_code
_entity_poly.pdbx_strand_id
1 'polypeptide(L)'
;MKNKQLYILLLIILLPVFTYAQKAYEAVPYSGMMNKKPVKLSFADGYIGASSITLTNSKNGRKIIFSPDAGYVGEDKKLKFHRSSPSPVLSSDYFTLINLTEYYDTLPKSINGIYYNKGKIYKIRFFKQ
;
A
#
# COMPACT_ATOMS: atom_id res chain seq x y z
N MET A 1 -39.68 -34.65 -24.06
CA MET A 1 -38.43 -33.86 -24.19
C MET A 1 -38.14 -32.94 -23.00
N LYS A 2 -39.13 -32.46 -22.24
CA LYS A 2 -38.96 -31.58 -21.05
C LYS A 2 -38.05 -32.13 -19.93
N ASN A 3 -38.07 -33.44 -19.68
CA ASN A 3 -37.37 -34.02 -18.52
C ASN A 3 -35.85 -34.14 -18.73
N LYS A 4 -35.39 -34.34 -19.97
CA LYS A 4 -33.96 -34.43 -20.30
C LYS A 4 -33.24 -33.10 -20.13
N GLN A 5 -33.93 -31.98 -20.39
CA GLN A 5 -33.39 -30.63 -20.16
C GLN A 5 -33.22 -30.33 -18.66
N LEU A 6 -34.11 -30.87 -17.81
CA LEU A 6 -34.01 -30.72 -16.36
C LEU A 6 -32.78 -31.42 -15.78
N TYR A 7 -32.46 -32.63 -16.25
CA TYR A 7 -31.27 -33.37 -15.80
C TYR A 7 -29.95 -32.70 -16.23
N ILE A 8 -29.92 -32.09 -17.42
CA ILE A 8 -28.76 -31.33 -17.89
C ILE A 8 -28.56 -30.07 -17.04
N LEU A 9 -29.66 -29.36 -16.71
CA LEU A 9 -29.60 -28.20 -15.83
C LEU A 9 -29.10 -28.57 -14.42
N LEU A 10 -29.53 -29.73 -13.90
CA LEU A 10 -29.08 -30.23 -12.60
C LEU A 10 -27.59 -30.56 -12.60
N LEU A 11 -27.08 -31.15 -13.70
CA LEU A 11 -25.67 -31.53 -13.84
C LEU A 11 -24.72 -30.32 -13.85
N ILE A 12 -25.17 -29.19 -14.43
CA ILE A 12 -24.38 -27.95 -14.50
C ILE A 12 -24.24 -27.28 -13.12
N ILE A 13 -25.29 -27.36 -12.28
CA ILE A 13 -25.28 -26.78 -10.92
C ILE A 13 -24.38 -27.57 -9.97
N LEU A 14 -24.21 -28.88 -10.21
CA LEU A 14 -23.36 -29.76 -9.40
C LEU A 14 -21.87 -29.71 -9.72
N LEU A 15 -21.44 -28.90 -10.70
CA LEU A 15 -20.02 -28.75 -10.99
C LEU A 15 -19.34 -27.95 -9.86
N PRO A 16 -18.30 -28.52 -9.20
CA PRO A 16 -17.55 -27.78 -8.19
C PRO A 16 -16.79 -26.63 -8.85
N VAL A 17 -17.24 -25.40 -8.60
CA VAL A 17 -16.46 -24.20 -8.90
C VAL A 17 -15.36 -24.09 -7.85
N PHE A 18 -14.14 -24.47 -8.23
CA PHE A 18 -12.94 -24.20 -7.44
C PHE A 18 -12.70 -22.68 -7.44
N THR A 19 -13.12 -22.02 -6.37
CA THR A 19 -12.78 -20.62 -6.13
C THR A 19 -11.41 -20.56 -5.47
N TYR A 20 -10.43 -20.00 -6.17
CA TYR A 20 -9.17 -19.62 -5.55
C TYR A 20 -9.39 -18.31 -4.81
N ALA A 21 -9.37 -18.36 -3.48
CA ALA A 21 -9.32 -17.15 -2.68
C ALA A 21 -7.92 -16.53 -2.87
N GLN A 22 -7.82 -15.52 -3.73
CA GLN A 22 -6.63 -14.69 -3.79
C GLN A 22 -6.48 -14.01 -2.42
N LYS A 23 -5.40 -14.28 -1.70
CA LYS A 23 -5.14 -13.70 -0.38
C LYS A 23 -5.25 -12.18 -0.51
N ALA A 24 -6.29 -11.60 0.09
CA ALA A 24 -6.39 -10.16 0.25
C ALA A 24 -5.11 -9.68 0.95
N TYR A 25 -4.54 -8.57 0.50
CA TYR A 25 -3.34 -8.04 1.11
C TYR A 25 -3.60 -7.72 2.59
N GLU A 26 -2.58 -7.86 3.43
CA GLU A 26 -2.67 -7.48 4.83
C GLU A 26 -2.06 -6.09 5.02
N ALA A 27 -2.86 -5.15 5.51
CA ALA A 27 -2.37 -3.81 5.83
C ALA A 27 -1.65 -3.83 7.19
N VAL A 28 -0.31 -3.87 7.16
CA VAL A 28 0.53 -3.92 8.34
C VAL A 28 0.90 -2.50 8.78
N PRO A 29 0.53 -2.07 10.01
CA PRO A 29 0.76 -0.71 10.46
C PRO A 29 2.21 -0.50 10.91
N TYR A 30 2.78 0.62 10.46
CA TYR A 30 4.04 1.16 10.94
C TYR A 30 3.84 2.62 11.37
N SER A 31 4.65 3.05 12.34
CA SER A 31 4.62 4.41 12.87
C SER A 31 6.01 5.04 12.83
N GLY A 32 6.06 6.32 12.51
CA GLY A 32 7.29 7.10 12.50
C GLY A 32 7.02 8.54 12.92
N MET A 33 8.12 9.28 13.14
CA MET A 33 8.05 10.68 13.53
C MET A 33 9.00 11.50 12.66
N MET A 34 8.49 12.60 12.12
CA MET A 34 9.24 13.52 11.28
C MET A 34 9.10 14.93 11.85
N ASN A 35 10.16 15.48 12.43
CA ASN A 35 10.15 16.81 13.06
C ASN A 35 8.95 17.02 14.01
N LYS A 36 8.74 16.09 14.96
CA LYS A 36 7.60 16.08 15.90
C LYS A 36 6.21 15.94 15.26
N LYS A 37 6.14 15.64 13.95
CA LYS A 37 4.89 15.30 13.26
C LYS A 37 4.76 13.78 13.18
N PRO A 38 3.65 13.19 13.64
CA PRO A 38 3.42 11.77 13.48
C PRO A 38 3.17 11.44 12.01
N VAL A 39 3.81 10.37 11.54
CA VAL A 39 3.63 9.84 10.19
C VAL A 39 3.30 8.36 10.34
N LYS A 40 2.26 7.90 9.66
CA LYS A 40 1.86 6.49 9.67
C LYS A 40 2.10 5.89 8.30
N LEU A 41 2.59 4.67 8.25
CA LEU A 41 2.71 3.87 7.04
C LEU A 41 1.79 2.66 7.20
N SER A 42 0.87 2.47 6.28
CA SER A 42 0.12 1.24 6.10
C SER A 42 0.82 0.45 5.01
N PHE A 43 1.61 -0.55 5.39
CA PHE A 43 2.37 -1.37 4.44
C PHE A 43 1.53 -2.57 4.01
N ALA A 44 1.18 -2.66 2.73
CA ALA A 44 0.31 -3.71 2.22
C ALA A 44 1.13 -4.96 1.87
N ASP A 45 1.13 -5.94 2.77
CA ASP A 45 1.80 -7.23 2.57
C ASP A 45 1.03 -8.08 1.56
N GLY A 46 1.73 -8.60 0.56
CA GLY A 46 1.15 -9.31 -0.58
C GLY A 46 0.71 -8.42 -1.76
N TYR A 47 0.57 -7.10 -1.59
CA TYR A 47 0.39 -6.16 -2.70
C TYR A 47 0.86 -4.75 -2.33
N ILE A 48 2.15 -4.47 -2.56
CA ILE A 48 2.79 -3.23 -2.10
C ILE A 48 2.16 -1.97 -2.69
N GLY A 49 1.50 -2.07 -3.84
CA GLY A 49 0.74 -0.99 -4.48
C GLY A 49 -0.47 -0.49 -3.66
N ALA A 50 -0.99 -1.28 -2.73
CA ALA A 50 -2.02 -0.84 -1.78
C ALA A 50 -1.46 -0.16 -0.53
N SER A 51 -0.14 0.03 -0.44
CA SER A 51 0.48 0.74 0.68
C SER A 51 0.07 2.21 0.69
N SER A 52 0.13 2.85 1.86
CA SER A 52 -0.08 4.30 1.94
C SER A 52 0.70 4.93 3.09
N ILE A 53 1.08 6.19 2.92
CA ILE A 53 1.68 7.01 3.98
C ILE A 53 0.70 8.12 4.34
N THR A 54 0.40 8.27 5.62
CA THR A 54 -0.44 9.35 6.14
C THR A 54 0.41 10.29 6.98
N LEU A 55 0.52 11.54 6.53
CA LEU A 55 1.09 12.64 7.29
C LEU A 55 -0.04 13.45 7.94
N THR A 56 -0.05 13.54 9.27
CA THR A 56 -1.03 14.36 10.01
C THR A 56 -0.42 15.72 10.33
N ASN A 57 -1.11 16.80 9.93
CA ASN A 57 -0.71 18.15 10.30
C ASN A 57 -1.09 18.42 11.76
N SER A 58 -0.09 18.55 12.63
CA SER A 58 -0.29 18.78 14.07
C SER A 58 -1.07 20.05 14.40
N LYS A 59 -1.12 21.06 13.51
CA LYS A 59 -1.80 22.33 13.78
C LYS A 59 -3.33 22.26 13.60
N ASN A 60 -3.81 21.44 12.66
CA ASN A 60 -5.24 21.43 12.28
C ASN A 60 -5.81 20.02 12.10
N GLY A 61 -5.04 18.97 12.44
CA GLY A 61 -5.46 17.57 12.33
C GLY A 61 -5.64 17.06 10.89
N ARG A 62 -5.42 17.89 9.86
CA ARG A 62 -5.61 17.48 8.46
C ARG A 62 -4.65 16.36 8.11
N LYS A 63 -5.20 15.29 7.54
CA LYS A 63 -4.45 14.14 7.04
C LYS A 63 -4.12 14.36 5.57
N ILE A 64 -2.86 14.12 5.22
CA ILE A 64 -2.39 14.10 3.85
C ILE A 64 -1.98 12.67 3.56
N ILE A 65 -2.60 12.07 2.55
CA ILE A 65 -2.35 10.69 2.14
C ILE A 65 -1.41 10.71 0.93
N PHE A 66 -0.48 9.78 0.92
CA PHE A 66 0.43 9.51 -0.17
C PHE A 66 0.26 8.05 -0.60
N SER A 67 0.16 7.83 -1.90
CA SER A 67 0.00 6.52 -2.54
C SER A 67 1.23 6.22 -3.38
N PRO A 68 1.62 4.94 -3.49
CA PRO A 68 2.78 4.55 -4.28
C PRO A 68 2.54 4.81 -5.76
N ASP A 69 3.61 5.18 -6.47
CA ASP A 69 3.55 5.47 -7.91
C ASP A 69 3.39 4.19 -8.74
N ALA A 70 3.90 3.08 -8.20
CA ALA A 70 3.91 1.78 -8.83
C ALA A 70 3.51 0.70 -7.83
N GLY A 71 2.96 -0.41 -8.35
CA GLY A 71 2.61 -1.60 -7.58
C GLY A 71 3.79 -2.52 -7.27
N TYR A 72 5.02 -2.08 -7.49
CA TYR A 72 6.26 -2.87 -7.36
C TYR A 72 7.41 -2.00 -6.83
N VAL A 73 8.44 -2.63 -6.27
CA VAL A 73 9.66 -1.95 -5.82
C VAL A 73 10.58 -1.72 -7.02
N GLY A 74 11.10 -0.51 -7.20
CA GLY A 74 12.05 -0.22 -8.27
C GLY A 74 13.37 -0.99 -8.12
N GLU A 75 14.13 -1.13 -9.21
CA GLU A 75 15.42 -1.82 -9.21
C GLU A 75 16.43 -1.25 -8.19
N ASP A 76 16.28 0.03 -7.85
CA ASP A 76 17.08 0.73 -6.84
C ASP A 76 16.65 0.44 -5.39
N LYS A 77 15.76 -0.55 -5.19
CA LYS A 77 15.16 -0.94 -3.91
C LYS A 77 14.38 0.20 -3.26
N LYS A 78 13.77 1.06 -4.06
CA LYS A 78 12.95 2.18 -3.58
C LYS A 78 11.51 2.06 -4.05
N LEU A 79 10.62 2.61 -3.22
CA LEU A 79 9.24 2.82 -3.58
C LEU A 79 8.87 4.27 -3.30
N LYS A 80 8.43 4.97 -4.33
CA LYS A 80 8.08 6.38 -4.27
C LYS A 80 6.57 6.54 -4.08
N PHE A 81 6.19 7.51 -3.25
CA PHE A 81 4.81 7.81 -2.92
C PHE A 81 4.52 9.28 -3.19
N HIS A 82 3.60 9.55 -4.12
CA HIS A 82 3.08 10.88 -4.38
C HIS A 82 1.79 11.16 -3.61
N ARG A 83 1.52 12.44 -3.36
CA ARG A 83 0.32 12.88 -2.65
C ARG A 83 -0.92 12.46 -3.42
N SER A 84 -1.82 11.71 -2.78
CA SER A 84 -3.11 11.35 -3.33
C SER A 84 -3.98 12.63 -3.39
N SER A 85 -4.14 13.18 -4.59
CA SER A 85 -4.86 14.42 -4.85
C SER A 85 -5.82 14.22 -6.03
N PRO A 86 -7.06 14.74 -5.95
CA PRO A 86 -7.96 14.74 -7.10
C PRO A 86 -7.53 15.73 -8.20
N SER A 87 -6.59 16.64 -7.91
CA SER A 87 -6.04 17.56 -8.90
C SER A 87 -4.94 16.88 -9.72
N PRO A 88 -4.90 17.06 -11.05
CA PRO A 88 -3.88 16.49 -11.93
C PRO A 88 -2.48 17.11 -11.72
N VAL A 89 -2.37 18.17 -10.92
CA VAL A 89 -1.09 18.79 -10.60
C VAL A 89 -0.34 17.91 -9.60
N LEU A 90 0.76 17.31 -10.06
CA LEU A 90 1.69 16.58 -9.21
C LEU A 90 2.22 17.51 -8.11
N SER A 91 1.95 17.13 -6.86
CA SER A 91 2.53 17.84 -5.73
C SER A 91 4.05 17.68 -5.74
N SER A 92 4.76 18.76 -5.41
CA SER A 92 6.23 18.73 -5.31
C SER A 92 6.74 17.94 -4.10
N ASP A 93 5.85 17.56 -3.18
CA ASP A 93 6.20 16.73 -2.05
C ASP A 93 5.90 15.25 -2.27
N TYR A 94 6.81 14.40 -1.81
CA TYR A 94 6.73 12.95 -1.97
C TYR A 94 7.53 12.24 -0.89
N PHE A 95 7.19 10.97 -0.66
CA PHE A 95 7.99 10.07 0.16
C PHE A 95 8.72 9.07 -0.72
N THR A 96 9.85 8.59 -0.23
CA THR A 96 10.56 7.45 -0.81
C THR A 96 10.91 6.50 0.31
N LEU A 97 10.36 5.29 0.29
CA LEU A 97 10.83 4.19 1.12
C LEU A 97 12.07 3.59 0.46
N ILE A 98 13.07 3.22 1.27
CA ILE A 98 14.38 2.77 0.79
C ILE A 98 14.75 1.42 1.37
N ASN A 99 15.59 0.68 0.64
CA ASN A 99 16.03 -0.68 0.96
C ASN A 99 14.84 -1.64 1.12
N LEU A 100 13.84 -1.50 0.24
CA LEU A 100 12.72 -2.41 0.17
C LEU A 100 13.06 -3.64 -0.68
N THR A 101 12.37 -4.74 -0.41
CA THR A 101 12.27 -5.90 -1.30
C THR A 101 10.83 -6.04 -1.76
N GLU A 102 10.62 -6.59 -2.95
CA GLU A 102 9.28 -6.76 -3.51
C GLU A 102 8.47 -7.79 -2.72
N TYR A 103 9.15 -8.83 -2.24
CA TYR A 103 8.59 -9.87 -1.41
C TYR A 103 9.36 -9.96 -0.09
N TYR A 104 8.63 -10.25 0.98
CA TYR A 104 9.17 -10.50 2.31
C TYR A 104 8.62 -11.83 2.82
N ASP A 105 9.50 -12.77 3.18
CA ASP A 105 9.09 -13.95 3.96
C ASP A 105 8.66 -13.54 5.38
N THR A 106 9.33 -12.52 5.91
CA THR A 106 8.99 -11.88 7.17
C THR A 106 9.21 -10.39 7.05
N LEU A 107 8.16 -9.62 7.34
CA LEU A 107 8.21 -8.16 7.25
C LEU A 107 9.25 -7.57 8.22
N PRO A 108 9.97 -6.51 7.80
CA PRO A 108 11.04 -5.93 8.60
C PRO A 108 10.48 -5.23 9.85
N LYS A 109 11.25 -5.23 10.95
CA LYS A 109 10.87 -4.48 12.17
C LYS A 109 10.80 -2.97 11.95
N SER A 110 11.55 -2.47 10.96
CA SER A 110 11.54 -1.06 10.60
C SER A 110 11.78 -0.86 9.11
N ILE A 111 11.15 0.17 8.56
CA ILE A 111 11.32 0.61 7.17
C ILE A 111 11.89 2.03 7.19
N ASN A 112 12.93 2.26 6.38
CA ASN A 112 13.53 3.59 6.26
C ASN A 112 12.82 4.36 5.14
N GLY A 113 12.68 5.66 5.32
CA GLY A 113 12.12 6.54 4.32
C GLY A 113 12.73 7.93 4.31
N ILE A 114 12.46 8.65 3.23
CA ILE A 114 12.86 10.03 3.04
C ILE A 114 11.63 10.80 2.56
N TYR A 115 11.33 11.92 3.21
CA TYR A 115 10.33 12.88 2.74
C TYR A 115 11.00 14.06 2.08
N TYR A 116 10.56 14.38 0.87
CA TYR A 116 10.98 15.53 0.11
C TYR A 116 9.85 16.54 0.10
N ASN A 117 10.14 17.78 0.47
CA ASN A 117 9.16 18.87 0.46
C ASN A 117 9.83 20.18 0.09
N LYS A 118 9.51 20.69 -1.10
CA LYS A 118 9.99 21.99 -1.61
C LYS A 118 11.51 22.16 -1.43
N GLY A 119 12.28 21.15 -1.85
CA GLY A 119 13.75 21.14 -1.74
C GLY A 119 14.31 20.74 -0.37
N LYS A 120 13.49 20.61 0.67
CA LYS A 120 13.92 20.11 1.98
C LYS A 120 13.80 18.59 2.06
N ILE A 121 14.77 17.96 2.71
CA ILE A 121 14.87 16.52 2.88
C ILE A 121 14.74 16.17 4.35
N TYR A 122 13.86 15.22 4.67
CA TYR A 122 13.68 14.73 6.03
C TYR A 122 13.79 13.21 6.05
N LYS A 123 14.75 12.68 6.80
CA LYS A 123 14.88 11.24 7.03
C LYS A 123 13.82 10.81 8.05
N ILE A 124 13.20 9.68 7.80
CA ILE A 124 12.23 9.06 8.71
C ILE A 124 12.53 7.56 8.82
N ARG A 125 12.32 7.00 10.00
CA ARG A 125 12.26 5.56 10.22
C ARG A 125 10.89 5.21 10.75
N PHE A 126 10.26 4.25 10.08
CA PHE A 126 8.97 3.68 10.45
C PHE A 126 9.23 2.39 11.22
N PHE A 127 8.60 2.22 12.37
CA PHE A 127 8.67 1.02 13.20
C PHE A 127 7.34 0.29 13.14
N LYS A 128 7.40 -1.04 12.96
CA LYS A 128 6.22 -1.91 12.95
C LYS A 128 5.51 -1.80 14.30
N GLN A 129 4.19 -1.68 14.29
CA GLN A 129 3.36 -1.64 15.51
C GLN A 129 2.98 -3.04 15.97
#